data_AF-A0A968MQU8-F1
#
_entry.id   AF-A0A968MQU8-F1
#
_cell.length_a   1.000
_cell.length_b   1.000
_cell.length_c   1.000
_cell.angle_alpha   90.00
_cell.angle_beta   90.00
_cell.angle_gamma   90.00
#
_symmetry.space_group_name_H-M   'P 1'
#
loop_
_entity.id
_entity.type
_entity.pdbx_description
1 polymer ?
#
loop_
_entity_poly.entity_id
_entity_poly.type
_entity_poly.pdbx_seq_one_letter_code
_entity_poly.pdbx_strand_id
1 'polypeptide(L)'
;QHTFVDAATNKGYDVLVMDGQLDMHFINQAETKFKESRFSRVDADIVEKLILKDDVTEVKLTAEQQEELRPVIQSQLKKDDHFYVVFENLSETAQPMMITQSEFMRRMKDMSAMGGGNMGFYGELPDSYNLVVNANHPLVKKVIEGKEAAVTENIKPLKTQIELLEKELEAVEKTVKDKKDDEIDQATKDKRSDLEKKIEDTRKQKEEILLNYGKGNDLVKQMIDLALLSNNMLKGEDLTKFIRRSVDMIK
;
A
#
# COMPACT_ATOMS: atom_id res chain seq x y z
N GLN A 1 -9.44 -3.56 16.29
CA GLN A 1 -8.54 -4.16 17.32
C GLN A 1 -8.90 -5.61 17.67
N HIS A 2 -10.16 -5.95 17.99
CA HIS A 2 -10.54 -7.34 18.29
C HIS A 2 -10.12 -8.35 17.19
N THR A 3 -10.31 -7.99 15.91
CA THR A 3 -9.90 -8.83 14.77
C THR A 3 -8.41 -9.17 14.74
N PHE A 4 -7.55 -8.24 15.16
CA PHE A 4 -6.09 -8.48 15.24
C PHE A 4 -5.72 -9.37 16.41
N VAL A 5 -6.39 -9.18 17.55
CA VAL A 5 -6.23 -10.03 18.74
C VAL A 5 -6.67 -11.46 18.42
N ASP A 6 -7.86 -11.63 17.83
CA ASP A 6 -8.36 -12.95 17.43
C ASP A 6 -7.41 -13.64 16.45
N ALA A 7 -6.89 -12.93 15.46
CA ALA A 7 -5.94 -13.48 14.50
C ALA A 7 -4.67 -13.98 15.20
N ALA A 8 -4.10 -13.18 16.11
CA ALA A 8 -2.91 -13.54 16.88
C ALA A 8 -3.18 -14.74 17.82
N THR A 9 -4.27 -14.71 18.57
CA THR A 9 -4.65 -15.80 19.50
C THR A 9 -4.95 -17.11 18.75
N ASN A 10 -5.67 -17.05 17.63
CA ASN A 10 -5.94 -18.23 16.80
C ASN A 10 -4.66 -18.83 16.20
N LYS A 11 -3.61 -18.03 16.02
CA LYS A 11 -2.29 -18.47 15.59
C LYS A 11 -1.43 -19.02 16.74
N GLY A 12 -1.94 -18.99 17.96
CA GLY A 12 -1.26 -19.47 19.17
C GLY A 12 -0.29 -18.46 19.77
N TYR A 13 -0.41 -17.17 19.44
CA TYR A 13 0.39 -16.12 20.07
C TYR A 13 -0.24 -15.65 21.38
N ASP A 14 0.62 -15.43 22.38
CA ASP A 14 0.23 -14.76 23.62
C ASP A 14 0.07 -13.26 23.35
N VAL A 15 -1.13 -12.74 23.63
CA VAL A 15 -1.46 -11.33 23.44
C VAL A 15 -1.54 -10.64 24.79
N LEU A 16 -0.71 -9.61 24.98
CA LEU A 16 -0.73 -8.77 26.17
C LEU A 16 -1.67 -7.58 25.96
N VAL A 17 -2.65 -7.43 26.85
CA VAL A 17 -3.51 -6.24 26.89
C VAL A 17 -2.80 -5.16 27.69
N MET A 18 -2.48 -4.06 27.02
CA MET A 18 -1.72 -2.93 27.56
C MET A 18 -2.42 -1.61 27.19
N ASP A 19 -3.42 -1.23 27.99
CA ASP A 19 -4.25 -0.02 27.84
C ASP A 19 -3.94 1.09 28.86
N GLY A 20 -2.91 0.90 29.70
CA GLY A 20 -2.45 1.82 30.71
C GLY A 20 -1.55 2.94 30.17
N GLN A 21 -1.57 4.09 30.84
CA GLN A 21 -0.75 5.25 30.47
C GLN A 21 0.76 5.02 30.60
N LEU A 22 1.18 4.05 31.43
CA LEU A 22 2.59 3.75 31.69
C LEU A 22 3.12 2.61 30.81
N ASP A 23 2.28 2.00 29.99
CA ASP A 23 2.63 0.76 29.29
C ASP A 23 3.73 0.96 28.25
N MET A 24 3.74 2.09 27.55
CA MET A 24 4.81 2.42 26.60
C MET A 24 6.16 2.57 27.31
N HIS A 25 6.19 3.20 28.49
CA HIS A 25 7.41 3.30 29.29
C HIS A 25 7.86 1.94 29.81
N PHE A 26 6.91 1.10 30.22
CA PHE A 26 7.20 -0.26 30.67
C PHE A 26 7.77 -1.12 29.54
N ILE A 27 7.18 -1.10 28.34
CA ILE A 27 7.68 -1.83 27.16
C ILE A 27 9.11 -1.40 26.83
N ASN A 28 9.38 -0.09 26.77
CA ASN A 28 10.72 0.43 26.48
C ASN A 28 11.76 -0.05 27.52
N GLN A 29 11.37 -0.06 28.80
CA GLN A 29 12.23 -0.59 29.86
C GLN A 29 12.42 -2.12 29.76
N ALA A 30 11.36 -2.85 29.41
CA ALA A 30 11.39 -4.28 29.22
C ALA A 30 12.30 -4.67 28.05
N GLU A 31 12.21 -4.00 26.89
CA GLU A 31 13.09 -4.22 25.73
C GLU A 31 14.57 -3.96 26.06
N THR A 32 14.86 -3.00 26.95
CA THR A 32 16.24 -2.76 27.42
C THR A 32 16.78 -3.93 28.25
N LYS A 33 15.91 -4.62 29.00
CA LYS A 33 16.28 -5.76 29.85
C LYS A 33 16.28 -7.09 29.09
N PHE A 34 15.32 -7.30 28.19
CA PHE A 34 15.15 -8.52 27.40
C PHE A 34 15.75 -8.34 26.01
N LYS A 35 17.09 -8.34 25.91
CA LYS A 35 17.83 -8.04 24.67
C LYS A 35 17.56 -8.99 23.50
N GLU A 36 17.05 -10.18 23.77
CA GLU A 36 16.69 -11.19 22.76
C GLU A 36 15.18 -11.20 22.44
N SER A 37 14.40 -10.31 23.05
CA SER A 37 12.96 -10.22 22.85
C SER A 37 12.59 -8.87 22.26
N ARG A 38 11.55 -8.87 21.43
CA ARG A 38 10.97 -7.65 20.86
C ARG A 38 9.47 -7.69 21.08
N PHE A 39 8.89 -6.57 21.45
CA PHE A 39 7.44 -6.43 21.55
C PHE A 39 6.91 -5.82 20.26
N SER A 40 5.85 -6.37 19.71
CA SER A 40 5.18 -5.80 18.54
C SER A 40 3.70 -5.68 18.85
N ARG A 41 3.08 -4.60 18.38
CA ARG A 41 1.62 -4.47 18.49
C ARG A 41 0.95 -5.42 17.51
N VAL A 42 -0.23 -5.90 17.88
CA VAL A 42 -1.01 -6.81 17.01
C VAL A 42 -1.50 -6.15 15.73
N ASP A 43 -1.55 -4.81 15.68
CA ASP A 43 -1.93 -4.01 14.50
C ASP A 43 -0.71 -3.49 13.70
N ALA A 44 0.51 -3.89 14.08
CA ALA A 44 1.74 -3.44 13.44
C ALA A 44 1.93 -3.99 12.01
N ASP A 45 1.46 -5.21 11.79
CA ASP A 45 1.56 -5.93 10.53
C ASP A 45 0.50 -7.04 10.48
N ILE A 46 0.44 -7.79 9.38
CA ILE A 46 -0.32 -9.04 9.31
C ILE A 46 0.22 -10.07 10.30
N VAL A 47 -0.64 -10.94 10.80
CA VAL A 47 -0.28 -11.90 11.85
C VAL A 47 0.85 -12.86 11.41
N GLU A 48 0.98 -13.14 10.12
CA GLU A 48 2.10 -13.87 9.50
C GLU A 48 3.45 -13.18 9.65
N LYS A 49 3.50 -11.84 9.71
CA LYS A 49 4.74 -11.05 9.74
C LYS A 49 5.03 -10.43 11.11
N LEU A 50 4.08 -10.51 12.06
CA LEU A 50 4.31 -10.07 13.44
C LEU A 50 5.51 -10.79 14.09
N ILE A 51 5.69 -12.08 13.77
CA ILE A 51 6.86 -12.87 14.16
C ILE A 51 7.41 -13.49 12.88
N LEU A 52 8.52 -12.95 12.37
CA LEU A 52 9.17 -13.42 11.16
C LEU A 52 9.57 -14.90 11.33
N LYS A 53 8.90 -15.75 10.55
CA LYS A 53 9.24 -17.17 10.37
C LYS A 53 9.70 -17.36 8.93
N ASP A 54 10.44 -18.43 8.67
CA ASP A 54 11.02 -18.69 7.34
C ASP A 54 9.96 -18.90 6.24
N ASP A 55 8.71 -19.19 6.60
CA ASP A 55 7.57 -19.36 5.68
C ASP A 55 6.86 -18.04 5.36
N VAL A 56 7.47 -17.22 4.49
CA VAL A 56 6.75 -16.11 3.86
C VAL A 56 6.00 -16.64 2.64
N THR A 57 4.67 -16.55 2.66
CA THR A 57 3.87 -16.95 1.49
C THR A 57 4.01 -15.89 0.40
N GLU A 58 4.60 -16.26 -0.74
CA GLU A 58 4.77 -15.34 -1.86
C GLU A 58 3.42 -14.91 -2.46
N VAL A 59 3.37 -13.65 -2.89
CA VAL A 59 2.22 -13.08 -3.59
C VAL A 59 2.16 -13.65 -5.00
N LYS A 60 1.06 -14.30 -5.36
CA LYS A 60 0.87 -14.90 -6.69
C LYS A 60 0.71 -13.88 -7.82
N LEU A 61 0.50 -12.60 -7.49
CA LEU A 61 0.39 -11.52 -8.46
C LEU A 61 1.78 -11.10 -8.94
N THR A 62 1.94 -10.99 -10.25
CA THR A 62 3.14 -10.42 -10.88
C THR A 62 3.33 -8.96 -10.47
N ALA A 63 4.58 -8.46 -10.56
CA ALA A 63 4.88 -7.05 -10.27
C ALA A 63 4.00 -6.09 -11.10
N GLU A 64 3.79 -6.40 -12.38
CA GLU A 64 2.93 -5.61 -13.27
C GLU A 64 1.46 -5.61 -12.82
N GLN A 65 0.92 -6.77 -12.42
CA GLN A 65 -0.45 -6.84 -11.89
C GLN A 65 -0.61 -6.02 -10.61
N GLN A 66 0.39 -6.05 -9.72
CA GLN A 66 0.38 -5.23 -8.51
C GLN A 66 0.45 -3.73 -8.84
N GLU A 67 1.32 -3.32 -9.75
CA GLU A 67 1.42 -1.94 -10.21
C GLU A 67 0.11 -1.41 -10.80
N GLU A 68 -0.63 -2.25 -11.52
CA GLU A 68 -1.93 -1.86 -12.07
C GLU A 68 -3.05 -1.82 -11.06
N LEU A 69 -3.02 -2.69 -10.05
CA LEU A 69 -4.06 -2.72 -9.03
C LEU A 69 -3.89 -1.58 -8.02
N ARG A 70 -2.67 -1.10 -7.77
CA ARG A 70 -2.40 0.05 -6.88
C ARG A 70 -3.31 1.25 -7.18
N PRO A 71 -3.32 1.84 -8.39
CA PRO A 71 -4.17 2.97 -8.71
C PRO A 71 -5.66 2.61 -8.62
N VAL A 72 -6.07 1.38 -8.98
CA VAL A 72 -7.46 0.93 -8.82
C VAL A 72 -7.90 1.02 -7.36
N ILE A 73 -7.09 0.51 -6.43
CA ILE A 73 -7.39 0.57 -4.99
C ILE A 73 -7.27 2.00 -4.44
N GLN A 74 -6.20 2.72 -4.79
CA GLN A 74 -5.93 4.08 -4.33
C GLN A 74 -7.01 5.09 -4.75
N SER A 75 -7.68 4.84 -5.88
CA SER A 75 -8.71 5.72 -6.42
C SER A 75 -9.88 6.03 -5.47
N GLN A 76 -10.11 5.16 -4.48
CA GLN A 76 -11.21 5.23 -3.51
C GLN A 76 -10.75 5.67 -2.10
N LEU A 77 -9.45 5.91 -1.93
CA LEU A 77 -8.85 6.49 -0.73
C LEU A 77 -8.85 8.02 -0.84
N LYS A 78 -8.92 8.72 0.30
CA LYS A 78 -8.82 10.18 0.28
C LYS A 78 -7.38 10.59 0.01
N LYS A 79 -7.20 11.69 -0.72
CA LYS A 79 -5.87 12.20 -1.07
C LYS A 79 -5.03 12.61 0.15
N ASP A 80 -5.69 13.02 1.22
CA ASP A 80 -5.03 13.44 2.46
C ASP A 80 -4.70 12.26 3.38
N ASP A 81 -5.19 11.06 3.07
CA ASP A 81 -4.89 9.87 3.84
C ASP A 81 -3.58 9.23 3.33
N HIS A 82 -2.57 9.14 4.19
CA HIS A 82 -1.27 8.56 3.84
C HIS A 82 -1.31 7.03 3.86
N PHE A 83 -1.94 6.42 2.85
CA PHE A 83 -2.01 4.97 2.67
C PHE A 83 -1.01 4.46 1.63
N TYR A 84 -0.27 3.42 2.03
CA TYR A 84 0.53 2.60 1.13
C TYR A 84 -0.21 1.29 0.86
N VAL A 85 -0.58 1.03 -0.40
CA VAL A 85 -1.18 -0.26 -0.77
C VAL A 85 -0.09 -1.32 -0.76
N VAL A 86 -0.30 -2.43 -0.05
CA VAL A 86 0.62 -3.56 -0.01
C VAL A 86 -0.17 -4.82 -0.33
N PHE A 87 0.37 -5.69 -1.18
CA PHE A 87 -0.28 -6.96 -1.49
C PHE A 87 0.34 -8.07 -0.66
N GLU A 88 -0.51 -8.89 -0.07
CA GLU A 88 -0.12 -10.04 0.72
C GLU A 88 -0.93 -11.26 0.30
N ASN A 89 -0.37 -12.45 0.55
CA ASN A 89 -1.06 -13.71 0.30
C ASN A 89 -1.51 -14.30 1.64
N LEU A 90 -2.77 -14.05 1.99
CA LEU A 90 -3.38 -14.57 3.22
C LEU A 90 -4.35 -15.73 2.88
N SER A 91 -4.93 -16.35 3.92
CA SER A 91 -6.02 -17.30 3.74
C SER A 91 -7.16 -16.70 2.91
N GLU A 92 -7.84 -17.53 2.11
CA GLU A 92 -9.03 -17.09 1.36
C GLU A 92 -10.19 -16.66 2.26
N THR A 93 -10.17 -17.09 3.53
CA THR A 93 -11.16 -16.72 4.56
C THR A 93 -10.77 -15.50 5.40
N ALA A 94 -9.53 -15.02 5.26
CA ALA A 94 -9.10 -13.79 5.92
C ALA A 94 -9.78 -12.56 5.28
N GLN A 95 -9.74 -11.42 5.97
CA GLN A 95 -10.33 -10.19 5.42
C GLN A 95 -9.70 -9.82 4.06
N PRO A 96 -10.50 -9.30 3.09
CA PRO A 96 -9.99 -8.91 1.78
C PRO A 96 -8.99 -7.76 1.84
N MET A 97 -9.21 -6.84 2.78
CA MET A 97 -8.35 -5.67 3.01
C MET A 97 -8.24 -5.40 4.51
N MET A 98 -7.07 -4.93 4.93
CA MET A 98 -6.76 -4.64 6.32
C MET A 98 -5.83 -3.44 6.40
N ILE A 99 -5.98 -2.61 7.43
CA ILE A 99 -5.10 -1.47 7.66
C ILE A 99 -4.13 -1.82 8.78
N THR A 100 -2.83 -1.71 8.52
CA THR A 100 -1.78 -1.90 9.54
C THR A 100 -0.96 -0.61 9.68
N GLN A 101 -0.33 -0.43 10.84
CA GLN A 101 0.53 0.71 11.13
C GLN A 101 1.97 0.24 11.29
N SER A 102 2.88 0.70 10.45
CA SER A 102 4.28 0.26 10.53
C SER A 102 4.89 0.60 11.89
N GLU A 103 5.29 -0.45 12.63
CA GLU A 103 5.95 -0.32 13.94
C GLU A 103 7.24 0.49 13.84
N PHE A 104 7.95 0.44 12.71
CA PHE A 104 9.17 1.22 12.52
C PHE A 104 8.89 2.73 12.51
N MET A 105 7.91 3.16 11.71
CA MET A 105 7.54 4.58 11.62
C MET A 105 7.01 5.09 12.95
N ARG A 106 6.21 4.28 13.64
CA ARG A 106 5.66 4.60 14.96
C ARG A 106 6.76 4.72 16.02
N ARG A 107 7.71 3.78 16.09
CA ARG A 107 8.87 3.86 17.01
C ARG A 107 9.76 5.05 16.72
N MET A 108 9.99 5.38 15.45
CA MET A 108 10.73 6.57 15.05
C MET A 108 10.02 7.85 15.52
N LYS A 109 8.69 7.90 15.39
CA LYS A 109 7.86 9.01 15.87
C LYS A 109 7.90 9.13 17.40
N ASP A 110 7.77 8.01 18.12
CA ASP A 110 7.86 7.97 19.58
C ASP A 110 9.26 8.40 20.07
N MET A 111 10.32 7.91 19.43
CA MET A 111 11.71 8.30 19.76
C MET A 111 11.97 9.79 19.48
N SER A 112 11.39 10.33 18.40
CA SER A 112 11.45 11.75 18.06
C SER A 112 10.73 12.62 19.10
N ALA A 113 9.55 12.20 19.55
CA ALA A 113 8.77 12.90 20.56
C ALA A 113 9.45 12.93 21.94
N MET A 114 10.24 11.90 22.28
CA MET A 114 10.96 11.80 23.56
C MET A 114 12.38 12.40 23.52
N GLY A 115 13.03 12.43 22.36
CA GLY A 115 14.47 12.66 22.19
C GLY A 115 14.92 14.07 21.80
N GLY A 116 14.11 15.10 22.07
CA GLY A 116 14.35 16.54 21.81
C GLY A 116 15.70 16.91 21.18
N GLY A 117 15.76 16.93 19.85
CA GLY A 117 16.95 17.21 19.04
C GLY A 117 16.62 17.16 17.55
N ASN A 118 17.61 17.34 16.66
CA ASN A 118 17.53 17.45 15.18
C ASN A 118 16.73 16.32 14.42
N MET A 119 16.13 15.38 15.14
CA MET A 119 15.18 14.35 14.71
C MET A 119 13.70 14.75 14.87
N GLY A 120 13.39 15.97 15.35
CA GLY A 120 12.02 16.48 15.56
C GLY A 120 11.11 16.46 14.32
N PHE A 121 11.70 16.40 13.13
CA PHE A 121 10.98 16.27 11.86
C PHE A 121 10.06 15.03 11.83
N TYR A 122 10.46 13.91 12.43
CA TYR A 122 9.65 12.68 12.43
C TYR A 122 8.42 12.75 13.36
N GLY A 123 8.46 13.61 14.39
CA GLY A 123 7.32 13.84 15.28
C GLY A 123 6.17 14.59 14.62
N GLU A 124 6.49 15.45 13.64
CA GLU A 124 5.53 16.29 12.90
C GLU A 124 4.96 15.59 11.66
N LEU A 125 5.49 14.42 11.27
CA LEU A 125 4.96 13.67 10.14
C LEU A 125 3.56 13.13 10.44
N PRO A 126 2.62 13.25 9.47
CA PRO A 126 1.32 12.61 9.55
C PRO A 126 1.44 11.10 9.75
N ASP A 127 0.42 10.51 10.37
CA ASP A 127 0.36 9.05 10.49
C ASP A 127 0.20 8.43 9.10
N SER A 128 1.00 7.39 8.84
CA SER A 128 0.94 6.62 7.61
C SER A 128 0.54 5.17 7.89
N TYR A 129 -0.19 4.60 6.95
CA TYR A 129 -0.86 3.33 7.10
C TYR A 129 -0.57 2.44 5.90
N ASN A 130 -0.43 1.14 6.12
CA ASN A 130 -0.42 0.16 5.04
C ASN A 130 -1.85 -0.35 4.84
N LEU A 131 -2.40 -0.18 3.63
CA LEU A 131 -3.60 -0.89 3.21
C LEU A 131 -3.16 -2.22 2.61
N VAL A 132 -3.21 -3.26 3.42
CA VAL A 132 -2.90 -4.64 3.03
C VAL A 132 -4.08 -5.20 2.22
N VAL A 133 -3.81 -5.65 1.01
CA VAL A 133 -4.78 -6.28 0.10
C VAL A 133 -4.46 -7.77 -0.01
N ASN A 134 -5.41 -8.60 0.38
CA ASN A 134 -5.27 -10.06 0.32
C ASN A 134 -5.50 -10.54 -1.12
N ALA A 135 -4.41 -10.79 -1.85
CA ALA A 135 -4.44 -11.21 -3.25
C ALA A 135 -5.16 -12.55 -3.47
N ASN A 136 -5.30 -13.37 -2.44
CA ASN A 136 -5.94 -14.69 -2.53
C ASN A 136 -7.45 -14.64 -2.25
N HIS A 137 -7.97 -13.54 -1.70
CA HIS A 137 -9.36 -13.45 -1.32
C HIS A 137 -10.29 -13.46 -2.55
N PRO A 138 -11.43 -14.20 -2.53
CA PRO A 138 -12.35 -14.27 -3.67
C PRO A 138 -12.86 -12.92 -4.18
N LEU A 139 -13.12 -11.96 -3.28
CA LEU A 139 -13.55 -10.61 -3.69
C LEU A 139 -12.44 -9.83 -4.40
N VAL A 140 -11.18 -10.02 -4.01
CA VAL A 140 -10.03 -9.37 -4.68
C VAL A 140 -9.83 -10.00 -6.05
N LYS A 141 -9.92 -11.34 -6.17
CA LYS A 141 -9.91 -12.04 -7.46
C LYS A 141 -10.98 -11.50 -8.41
N LYS A 142 -12.21 -11.27 -7.94
CA LYS A 142 -13.29 -10.64 -8.74
C LYS A 142 -12.93 -9.24 -9.24
N VAL A 143 -12.25 -8.42 -8.42
CA VAL A 143 -11.78 -7.09 -8.86
C VAL A 143 -10.72 -7.21 -9.95
N ILE A 144 -9.81 -8.17 -9.83
CA ILE A 144 -8.76 -8.44 -10.82
C ILE A 144 -9.38 -8.87 -12.14
N GLU A 145 -10.27 -9.87 -12.12
CA GLU A 145 -10.99 -10.36 -13.30
C GLU A 145 -11.81 -9.24 -13.96
N GLY A 146 -12.54 -8.45 -13.16
CA GLY A 146 -13.31 -7.30 -13.66
C GLY A 146 -12.44 -6.23 -14.30
N LYS A 147 -11.27 -5.94 -13.72
CA LYS A 147 -10.29 -5.01 -14.30
C LYS A 147 -9.80 -5.57 -15.63
N GLU A 148 -9.43 -6.84 -15.67
CA GLU A 148 -8.93 -7.47 -16.88
C GLU A 148 -9.96 -7.41 -18.01
N ALA A 149 -11.24 -7.63 -17.71
CA ALA A 149 -12.31 -7.52 -18.70
C ALA A 149 -12.57 -6.08 -19.17
N ALA A 150 -12.48 -5.10 -18.27
CA ALA A 150 -12.91 -3.72 -18.56
C ALA A 150 -11.83 -2.83 -19.18
N VAL A 151 -10.56 -2.97 -18.77
CA VAL A 151 -9.51 -2.01 -19.12
C VAL A 151 -8.34 -2.59 -19.91
N THR A 152 -8.18 -3.92 -20.00
CA THR A 152 -7.01 -4.55 -20.65
C THR A 152 -6.81 -4.07 -22.09
N GLU A 153 -7.87 -4.01 -22.89
CA GLU A 153 -7.78 -3.57 -24.29
C GLU A 153 -7.36 -2.10 -24.43
N ASN A 154 -7.71 -1.25 -23.46
CA ASN A 154 -7.34 0.17 -23.46
C ASN A 154 -5.90 0.38 -22.97
N ILE A 155 -5.43 -0.41 -22.00
CA ILE A 155 -4.08 -0.27 -21.44
C ILE A 155 -3.02 -0.97 -22.29
N LYS A 156 -3.37 -2.04 -23.00
CA LYS A 156 -2.45 -2.81 -23.85
C LYS A 156 -1.67 -1.96 -24.87
N PRO A 157 -2.29 -1.08 -25.68
CA PRO A 157 -1.55 -0.21 -26.58
C PRO A 157 -0.63 0.76 -25.84
N LEU A 158 -1.05 1.29 -24.69
CA LEU A 158 -0.24 2.19 -23.87
C LEU A 158 0.98 1.46 -23.28
N LYS A 159 0.83 0.21 -22.84
CA LYS A 159 1.96 -0.62 -22.40
C LYS A 159 2.97 -0.84 -23.51
N THR A 160 2.51 -1.26 -24.69
CA THR A 160 3.39 -1.45 -25.85
C THR A 160 4.10 -0.15 -26.22
N GLN A 161 3.40 0.99 -26.17
CA GLN A 161 4.01 2.29 -26.42
C GLN A 161 5.08 2.65 -25.37
N ILE A 162 4.80 2.41 -24.07
CA ILE A 162 5.78 2.61 -22.99
C ILE A 162 7.02 1.74 -23.23
N GLU A 163 6.84 0.44 -23.47
CA GLU A 163 7.96 -0.48 -23.71
C GLU A 163 8.82 -0.08 -24.92
N LEU A 164 8.19 0.42 -26.00
CA LEU A 164 8.91 0.89 -27.19
C LEU A 164 9.69 2.18 -26.89
N LEU A 165 9.07 3.14 -26.21
CA LEU A 165 9.71 4.40 -25.84
C LEU A 165 10.86 4.17 -24.84
N GLU A 166 10.70 3.27 -23.88
CA GLU A 166 11.75 2.88 -22.93
C GLU A 166 12.93 2.22 -23.63
N LYS A 167 12.69 1.36 -24.63
CA LYS A 167 13.76 0.78 -25.46
C LYS A 167 14.48 1.85 -26.29
N GLU A 168 13.76 2.82 -26.84
CA GLU A 168 14.38 3.96 -27.54
C GLU A 168 15.20 4.83 -26.59
N LEU A 169 14.70 5.10 -25.39
CA LEU A 169 15.42 5.86 -24.36
C LEU A 169 16.70 5.13 -23.94
N GLU A 170 16.62 3.82 -23.65
CA GLU A 170 17.78 3.02 -23.28
C GLU A 170 18.83 2.96 -24.41
N ALA A 171 18.38 2.89 -25.68
CA ALA A 171 19.28 2.94 -26.82
C ALA A 171 19.98 4.30 -26.93
N VAL A 172 19.25 5.41 -26.72
CA VAL A 172 19.84 6.76 -26.65
C VAL A 172 20.83 6.85 -25.50
N GLU A 173 20.47 6.40 -24.29
CA GLU A 173 21.35 6.42 -23.11
C GLU A 173 22.64 5.62 -23.32
N LYS A 174 22.59 4.48 -24.00
CA LYS A 174 23.80 3.72 -24.38
C LYS A 174 24.74 4.50 -25.29
N THR A 175 24.22 5.35 -26.17
CA THR A 175 25.06 6.17 -27.07
C THR A 175 25.76 7.35 -26.37
N VAL A 176 25.27 7.74 -25.19
CA VAL A 176 25.83 8.84 -24.39
C VAL A 176 26.55 8.38 -23.13
N LYS A 177 26.53 7.07 -22.82
CA LYS A 177 27.07 6.49 -21.58
C LYS A 177 28.54 6.81 -21.29
N ASP A 178 29.35 6.95 -22.33
CA ASP A 178 30.80 7.23 -22.23
C ASP A 178 31.17 8.68 -22.61
N LYS A 179 30.17 9.53 -22.90
CA LYS A 179 30.38 10.94 -23.24
C LYS A 179 30.23 11.80 -22.00
N LYS A 180 31.09 12.80 -21.85
CA LYS A 180 30.85 13.83 -20.82
C LYS A 180 29.61 14.63 -21.19
N ASP A 181 28.93 15.17 -20.18
CA ASP A 181 27.67 15.91 -20.36
C ASP A 181 27.82 17.14 -21.29
N ASP A 182 29.05 17.66 -21.39
CA ASP A 182 29.44 18.77 -22.28
C ASP A 182 29.71 18.33 -23.74
N GLU A 183 29.87 17.03 -24.00
CA GLU A 183 30.14 16.44 -25.33
C GLU A 183 28.89 15.87 -26.01
N ILE A 184 27.75 15.87 -25.30
CA ILE A 184 26.46 15.45 -25.85
C ILE A 184 25.85 16.62 -26.60
N ASP A 185 25.55 16.43 -27.89
CA ASP A 185 24.89 17.45 -28.69
C ASP A 185 23.47 17.78 -28.15
N GLN A 186 23.04 19.03 -28.39
CA GLN A 186 21.75 19.50 -27.92
C GLN A 186 20.59 18.64 -28.47
N ALA A 187 20.72 18.12 -29.70
CA ALA A 187 19.71 17.28 -30.33
C ALA A 187 19.48 15.97 -29.56
N THR A 188 20.53 15.38 -28.99
CA THR A 188 20.46 14.15 -28.18
C THR A 188 19.86 14.44 -26.81
N LYS A 189 20.19 15.59 -26.20
CA LYS A 189 19.57 16.05 -24.94
C LYS A 189 18.07 16.31 -25.12
N ASP A 190 17.70 16.99 -26.19
CA ASP A 190 16.30 17.29 -26.53
C ASP A 190 15.53 15.98 -26.79
N LYS A 191 16.10 15.06 -27.58
CA LYS A 191 15.50 13.75 -27.85
C LYS A 191 15.28 12.94 -26.57
N ARG A 192 16.25 12.93 -25.64
CA ARG A 192 16.12 12.26 -24.34
C ARG A 192 14.96 12.85 -23.53
N SER A 193 14.94 14.17 -23.38
CA SER A 193 13.88 14.86 -22.62
C SER A 193 12.50 14.64 -23.24
N ASP A 194 12.39 14.65 -24.56
CA ASP A 194 11.14 14.37 -25.26
C ASP A 194 10.66 12.93 -25.07
N LEU A 195 11.57 11.95 -25.08
CA LEU A 195 11.24 10.56 -24.79
C LEU A 195 10.77 10.38 -23.34
N GLU A 196 11.49 10.97 -22.38
CA GLU A 196 11.11 10.95 -20.96
C GLU A 196 9.70 11.54 -20.74
N LYS A 197 9.40 12.71 -21.33
CA LYS A 197 8.08 13.33 -21.25
C LYS A 197 6.99 12.45 -21.87
N LYS A 198 7.23 11.88 -23.06
CA LYS A 198 6.26 10.98 -23.71
C LYS A 198 5.99 9.72 -22.87
N ILE A 199 7.02 9.16 -22.24
CA ILE A 199 6.86 8.03 -21.31
C ILE A 199 6.01 8.45 -20.11
N GLU A 200 6.31 9.59 -19.50
CA GLU A 200 5.56 10.11 -18.35
C GLU A 200 4.08 10.36 -18.71
N ASP A 201 3.81 11.01 -19.83
CA ASP A 201 2.45 11.30 -20.30
C ASP A 201 1.67 10.01 -20.60
N THR A 202 2.31 9.03 -21.26
CA THR A 202 1.68 7.74 -21.56
C THR A 202 1.40 6.95 -20.27
N ARG A 203 2.30 7.01 -19.28
CA ARG A 203 2.09 6.42 -17.95
C ARG A 203 0.93 7.09 -17.22
N LYS A 204 0.83 8.42 -17.26
CA LYS A 204 -0.32 9.16 -16.68
C LYS A 204 -1.63 8.76 -17.33
N GLN A 205 -1.68 8.59 -18.66
CA GLN A 205 -2.87 8.11 -19.35
C GLN A 205 -3.28 6.70 -18.90
N LYS A 206 -2.30 5.77 -18.79
CA LYS A 206 -2.54 4.42 -18.26
C LYS A 206 -3.08 4.48 -16.83
N GLU A 207 -2.46 5.30 -15.98
CA GLU A 207 -2.86 5.47 -14.58
C GLU A 207 -4.27 6.05 -14.46
N GLU A 208 -4.62 7.05 -15.28
CA GLU A 208 -5.95 7.67 -15.28
C GLU A 208 -7.06 6.66 -15.63
N ILE A 209 -6.83 5.78 -16.60
CA ILE A 209 -7.77 4.70 -16.94
C ILE A 209 -8.01 3.78 -15.73
N LEU A 210 -6.93 3.39 -15.02
CA LEU A 210 -7.01 2.52 -13.85
C LEU A 210 -7.70 3.22 -12.66
N LEU A 211 -7.39 4.50 -12.44
CA LEU A 211 -8.05 5.33 -11.43
C LEU A 211 -9.56 5.45 -11.70
N ASN A 212 -9.95 5.67 -12.94
CA ASN A 212 -11.36 5.81 -13.31
C ASN A 212 -12.13 4.49 -13.18
N TYR A 213 -11.52 3.36 -13.53
CA TYR A 213 -12.10 2.04 -13.25
C TYR A 213 -12.31 1.83 -11.75
N GLY A 214 -11.32 2.16 -10.93
CA GLY A 214 -11.43 2.04 -9.47
C GLY A 214 -12.51 2.95 -8.87
N LYS A 215 -12.61 4.21 -9.31
CA LYS A 215 -13.65 5.18 -8.85
C LYS A 215 -15.07 4.68 -9.10
N GLY A 216 -15.30 3.96 -10.19
CA GLY A 216 -16.58 3.38 -10.55
C GLY A 216 -16.87 2.01 -9.92
N ASN A 217 -15.93 1.44 -9.16
CA ASN A 217 -16.06 0.08 -8.65
C ASN A 217 -16.56 0.05 -7.19
N ASP A 218 -17.85 -0.26 -7.03
CA ASP A 218 -18.50 -0.35 -5.71
C ASP A 218 -17.89 -1.43 -4.82
N LEU A 219 -17.42 -2.55 -5.40
CA LEU A 219 -16.81 -3.63 -4.63
C LEU A 219 -15.48 -3.19 -4.01
N VAL A 220 -14.64 -2.46 -4.77
CA VAL A 220 -13.40 -1.86 -4.25
C VAL A 220 -13.72 -0.89 -3.12
N LYS A 221 -14.69 0.00 -3.33
CA LYS A 221 -15.10 0.97 -2.29
C LYS A 221 -15.62 0.28 -1.03
N GLN A 222 -16.42 -0.77 -1.18
CA GLN A 222 -16.97 -1.54 -0.06
C GLN A 222 -15.87 -2.22 0.76
N MET A 223 -14.88 -2.84 0.11
CA MET A 223 -13.76 -3.48 0.82
C MET A 223 -12.90 -2.47 1.58
N ILE A 224 -12.63 -1.30 0.98
CA ILE A 224 -11.89 -0.21 1.65
C ILE A 224 -12.66 0.33 2.85
N ASP A 225 -13.95 0.59 2.68
CA ASP A 225 -14.77 1.12 3.78
C ASP A 225 -14.88 0.11 4.93
N LEU A 226 -14.94 -1.20 4.66
CA LEU A 226 -14.85 -2.24 5.70
C LEU A 226 -13.49 -2.21 6.44
N ALA A 227 -12.40 -2.04 5.71
CA ALA A 227 -11.07 -1.94 6.30
C ALA A 227 -10.94 -0.68 7.19
N LEU A 228 -11.46 0.47 6.72
CA LEU A 228 -11.52 1.72 7.49
C LEU A 228 -12.43 1.59 8.72
N LEU A 229 -13.59 0.94 8.58
CA LEU A 229 -14.55 0.74 9.67
C LEU A 229 -13.95 -0.11 10.79
N SER A 230 -13.27 -1.23 10.45
CA SER A 230 -12.63 -2.11 11.43
C SER A 230 -11.50 -1.42 12.23
N ASN A 231 -10.98 -0.31 11.71
CA ASN A 231 -9.96 0.52 12.34
C ASN A 231 -10.51 1.83 12.94
N ASN A 232 -11.84 1.98 13.05
CA ASN A 232 -12.49 3.21 13.52
C ASN A 232 -12.09 4.46 12.74
N MET A 233 -11.75 4.32 11.45
CA MET A 233 -11.37 5.41 10.55
C MET A 233 -12.54 5.85 9.66
N LEU A 234 -13.57 5.01 9.49
CA LEU A 234 -14.77 5.36 8.74
C LEU A 234 -15.78 6.13 9.62
N LYS A 235 -15.95 7.43 9.37
CA LYS A 235 -16.82 8.31 10.19
C LYS A 235 -17.59 9.31 9.33
N GLY A 236 -18.59 9.97 9.93
CA GLY A 236 -19.32 11.09 9.34
C GLY A 236 -20.09 10.71 8.07
N GLU A 237 -19.95 11.54 7.04
CA GLU A 237 -20.64 11.36 5.76
C GLU A 237 -20.25 10.04 5.07
N ASP A 238 -18.98 9.63 5.15
CA ASP A 238 -18.50 8.40 4.53
C ASP A 238 -19.11 7.15 5.16
N LEU A 239 -19.27 7.14 6.49
CA LEU A 239 -19.97 6.07 7.20
C LEU A 239 -21.44 5.99 6.78
N THR A 240 -22.09 7.14 6.59
CA THR A 240 -23.49 7.19 6.13
C THR A 240 -23.63 6.65 4.71
N LYS A 241 -22.71 7.00 3.80
CA LYS A 241 -22.67 6.47 2.42
C LYS A 241 -22.44 4.97 2.41
N PHE A 242 -21.51 4.48 3.23
CA PHE A 242 -21.25 3.05 3.40
C PHE A 242 -22.50 2.28 3.87
N ILE A 243 -23.20 2.78 4.90
CA ILE A 243 -24.42 2.13 5.41
C ILE A 243 -25.49 2.07 4.30
N ARG A 244 -25.72 3.18 3.58
CA ARG A 244 -26.71 3.21 2.48
C ARG A 244 -26.39 2.19 1.39
N ARG A 245 -25.14 2.18 0.90
CA ARG A 245 -24.70 1.21 -0.11
C ARG A 245 -24.83 -0.23 0.40
N SER A 246 -24.47 -0.48 1.66
CA SER A 246 -24.62 -1.82 2.26
C SER A 246 -26.08 -2.27 2.34
N VAL A 247 -27.01 -1.36 2.66
CA VAL A 247 -28.45 -1.66 2.65
C VAL A 247 -28.94 -1.95 1.23
N ASP A 248 -28.50 -1.18 0.24
CA ASP A 248 -28.91 -1.37 -1.16
C ASP A 248 -28.32 -2.67 -1.77
N MET A 249 -27.18 -3.14 -1.28
CA MET A 249 -26.61 -4.44 -1.68
C MET A 249 -27.35 -5.66 -1.10
N ILE A 250 -28.12 -5.47 -0.03
CA ILE A 250 -28.89 -6.55 0.62
C ILE A 250 -30.31 -6.64 0.04
N LYS A 251 -30.83 -5.56 -0.52
CA LYS A 251 -32.14 -5.52 -1.20
C LYS A 251 -32.12 -6.32 -2.49
#